data_AF-A0A6J4HUR1-F1
#
_entry.id   AF-A0A6J4HUR1-F1
#
_cell.length_a   1.000
_cell.length_b   1.000
_cell.length_c   1.000
_cell.angle_alpha   90.00
_cell.angle_beta   90.00
_cell.angle_gamma   90.00
#
_symmetry.space_group_name_H-M   'P 1'
#
loop_
_entity.id
_entity.type
_entity.pdbx_description
1 polymer ?
#
loop_
_entity_poly.entity_id
_entity_poly.type
_entity_poly.pdbx_seq_one_letter_code
_entity_poly.pdbx_strand_id
1 'polypeptide(L)'
;MAKSKGKSSGSGRLSWDGRLWDPSGVQYEREVEELTRSEVFDFVRDANIQVAISHGSRPLRWLAPDQRQRVWREELAPNFHDEPNWKPPTGAPGQLPFHAELWKSGARRVVLLTDRD
;
A
#
# COMPACT_ATOMS: atom_id res chain seq x y z
N MET A 1 11.82 37.82 -12.35
CA MET A 1 11.82 37.14 -11.03
C MET A 1 11.11 35.80 -11.19
N ALA A 2 11.86 34.70 -11.21
CA ALA A 2 11.29 33.36 -11.38
C ALA A 2 10.67 32.87 -10.06
N LYS A 3 9.37 32.56 -10.07
CA LYS A 3 8.68 31.94 -8.94
C LYS A 3 9.09 30.47 -8.87
N SER A 4 9.99 30.15 -7.95
CA SER A 4 10.23 28.79 -7.47
C SER A 4 8.93 28.24 -6.89
N LYS A 5 8.17 27.46 -7.68
CA LYS A 5 7.10 26.60 -7.14
C LYS A 5 7.78 25.51 -6.33
N GLY A 6 7.78 25.66 -5.01
CA GLY A 6 8.14 24.59 -4.08
C GLY A 6 7.30 23.35 -4.42
N LYS A 7 7.97 22.24 -4.73
CA LYS A 7 7.31 20.94 -4.87
C LYS A 7 6.71 20.59 -3.51
N SER A 8 5.39 20.67 -3.38
CA SER A 8 4.67 20.05 -2.28
C SER A 8 4.91 18.53 -2.39
N SER A 9 5.87 18.01 -1.63
CA SER A 9 6.04 16.57 -1.43
C SER A 9 4.84 16.06 -0.65
N GLY A 10 3.79 15.62 -1.36
CA GLY A 10 2.59 15.08 -0.72
C GLY A 10 2.88 13.71 -0.09
N SER A 11 2.10 13.29 0.90
CA SER A 11 2.20 11.96 1.52
C SER A 11 1.63 10.82 0.64
N GLY A 12 1.23 11.12 -0.61
CA GLY A 12 0.24 10.32 -1.34
C GLY A 12 -1.13 10.35 -0.66
N ARG A 13 -2.17 9.90 -1.35
CA ARG A 13 -3.53 9.79 -0.78
C ARG A 13 -4.34 8.71 -1.50
N LEU A 14 -5.25 8.06 -0.77
CA LEU A 14 -6.33 7.25 -1.34
C LEU A 14 -7.64 8.02 -1.08
N SER A 15 -8.34 8.40 -2.14
CA SER A 15 -9.61 9.12 -2.05
C SER A 15 -10.78 8.15 -1.90
N TRP A 16 -11.89 8.67 -1.38
CA TRP A 16 -13.15 7.93 -1.20
C TRP A 16 -13.74 7.44 -2.54
N ASP A 17 -13.43 8.12 -3.64
CA ASP A 17 -13.87 7.77 -5.00
C ASP A 17 -13.01 6.68 -5.66
N GLY A 18 -12.18 5.96 -4.89
CA GLY A 18 -11.36 4.86 -5.40
C GLY A 18 -10.22 5.33 -6.30
N ARG A 19 -9.61 6.48 -5.98
CA ARG A 19 -8.44 7.00 -6.69
C ARG A 19 -7.22 7.07 -5.79
N LEU A 20 -6.09 6.60 -6.30
CA LEU A 20 -4.82 6.56 -5.59
C LEU A 20 -3.84 7.56 -6.20
N TRP A 21 -3.15 8.33 -5.37
CA TRP A 21 -2.03 9.17 -5.78
C TRP A 21 -0.78 8.86 -4.98
N ASP A 22 0.35 8.79 -5.67
CA ASP A 22 1.67 8.68 -5.05
C ASP A 22 2.18 10.03 -4.50
N PRO A 23 3.30 10.04 -3.74
CA PRO A 23 3.88 11.26 -3.19
C PRO A 23 4.29 12.30 -4.24
N SER A 24 4.54 11.87 -5.48
CA SER A 24 4.89 12.74 -6.60
C SER A 24 3.65 13.34 -7.30
N GLY A 25 2.45 12.91 -6.91
CA GLY A 25 1.18 13.37 -7.45
C GLY A 25 0.70 12.58 -8.67
N VAL A 26 1.33 11.46 -9.01
CA VAL A 26 0.84 10.59 -10.10
C VAL A 26 -0.39 9.83 -9.64
N GLN A 27 -1.44 9.87 -10.45
CA GLN A 27 -2.67 9.12 -10.20
C GLN A 27 -2.56 7.71 -10.77
N TYR A 28 -3.10 6.75 -10.02
CA TYR A 28 -3.21 5.35 -10.40
C TYR A 28 -4.68 4.94 -10.48
N GLU A 29 -4.95 3.97 -11.34
CA GLU A 29 -6.22 3.28 -11.47
C GLU A 29 -6.06 1.85 -10.99
N ARG A 30 -7.12 1.31 -10.37
CA ARG A 30 -7.11 -0.07 -9.89
C ARG A 30 -7.06 -1.02 -11.09
N GLU A 31 -6.11 -1.95 -11.07
CA GLU A 31 -5.92 -2.99 -12.08
C GLU A 31 -6.42 -4.35 -11.59
N VAL A 32 -6.14 -4.69 -10.32
CA VAL A 32 -6.59 -5.94 -9.68
C VAL A 32 -7.15 -5.61 -8.30
N GLU A 33 -8.34 -6.13 -8.00
CA GLU A 33 -9.03 -5.92 -6.71
C GLU A 33 -8.51 -6.78 -5.58
N GLU A 34 -8.04 -7.99 -5.86
CA GLU A 34 -7.55 -8.88 -4.83
C GLU A 34 -6.35 -9.67 -5.33
N LEU A 35 -5.23 -9.50 -4.64
CA LEU A 35 -4.00 -10.25 -4.84
C LEU A 35 -3.85 -11.31 -3.76
N THR A 36 -3.38 -12.48 -4.17
CA THR A 36 -2.97 -13.53 -3.24
C THR A 36 -1.70 -13.13 -2.49
N ARG A 37 -1.49 -13.73 -1.33
CA ARG A 37 -0.28 -13.51 -0.52
C ARG A 37 1.01 -13.80 -1.28
N SER A 38 1.02 -14.82 -2.13
CA SER A 38 2.17 -15.17 -2.97
C SER A 38 2.47 -14.10 -4.02
N GLU A 39 1.44 -13.58 -4.70
CA GLU A 39 1.61 -12.49 -5.67
C GLU A 39 2.13 -11.21 -5.00
N VAL A 40 1.59 -10.88 -3.82
CA VAL A 40 2.09 -9.73 -3.05
C VAL A 40 3.55 -9.93 -2.67
N PHE A 41 3.95 -11.13 -2.25
CA PHE A 41 5.35 -11.41 -1.92
C PHE A 41 6.29 -11.21 -3.12
N ASP A 42 5.88 -11.64 -4.32
CA ASP A 42 6.64 -11.40 -5.54
C ASP A 42 6.77 -9.90 -5.86
N PHE A 43 5.68 -9.14 -5.73
CA PHE A 43 5.70 -7.70 -5.97
C PHE A 43 6.47 -6.88 -4.91
N VAL A 44 6.44 -7.30 -3.65
CA VAL A 44 7.23 -6.69 -2.57
C VAL A 44 8.74 -6.77 -2.87
N ARG A 45 9.17 -7.78 -3.64
CA ARG A 45 10.57 -7.98 -4.05
C ARG A 45 10.93 -7.25 -5.35
N ASP A 46 9.95 -6.85 -6.14
CA ASP A 46 10.18 -6.13 -7.39
C ASP A 46 10.50 -4.64 -7.11
N ALA A 47 11.70 -4.21 -7.50
CA ALA A 47 12.16 -2.85 -7.32
C ALA A 47 11.36 -1.82 -8.16
N ASN A 48 10.72 -2.25 -9.26
CA ASN A 48 9.95 -1.38 -10.14
C ASN A 48 8.53 -1.12 -9.64
N ILE A 49 8.06 -1.92 -8.68
CA ILE A 49 6.74 -1.78 -8.09
C ILE A 49 6.86 -0.96 -6.81
N GLN A 50 5.94 -0.03 -6.61
CA GLN A 50 5.81 0.70 -5.36
C GLN A 50 4.90 -0.04 -4.39
N VAL A 51 5.11 0.13 -3.09
CA VAL A 51 4.28 -0.52 -2.07
C VAL A 51 3.78 0.55 -1.10
N ALA A 52 2.47 0.58 -0.88
CA ALA A 52 1.81 1.48 0.04
C ALA A 52 0.89 0.70 0.98
N ILE A 53 0.73 1.20 2.21
CA ILE A 53 -0.21 0.67 3.20
C ILE A 53 -1.23 1.76 3.51
N SER A 54 -2.51 1.43 3.40
CA SER A 54 -3.64 2.18 3.94
C SER A 54 -4.10 1.53 5.23
N HIS A 55 -4.13 2.29 6.32
CA HIS A 55 -4.60 1.82 7.62
C HIS A 55 -5.70 2.75 8.15
N GLY A 56 -6.96 2.39 7.96
CA GLY A 56 -8.12 3.22 8.30
C GLY A 56 -8.00 4.68 7.78
N SER A 57 -8.09 5.66 8.68
CA SER A 57 -7.98 7.10 8.38
C SER A 57 -6.56 7.66 8.41
N ARG A 58 -5.54 6.82 8.64
CA ARG A 58 -4.15 7.27 8.68
C ARG A 58 -3.65 7.62 7.27
N PRO A 59 -2.68 8.55 7.14
CA PRO A 59 -2.02 8.81 5.86
C PRO A 59 -1.41 7.53 5.29
N LEU A 60 -1.37 7.44 3.95
CA LEU A 60 -0.72 6.31 3.27
C LEU A 60 0.75 6.20 3.68
N ARG A 61 1.14 5.01 4.11
CA ARG A 61 2.53 4.69 4.41
C ARG A 61 3.18 4.07 3.19
N TRP A 62 4.07 4.82 2.54
CA TRP A 62 4.86 4.34 1.41
C TRP A 62 6.12 3.63 1.91
N LEU A 63 6.37 2.41 1.43
CA LEU A 63 7.51 1.62 1.85
C LEU A 63 8.69 1.83 0.90
N ALA A 64 9.81 2.26 1.49
CA ALA A 64 11.09 2.29 0.79
C ALA A 64 11.55 0.86 0.43
N PRO A 65 12.24 0.64 -0.70
CA PRO A 65 12.62 -0.70 -1.17
C PRO A 65 13.33 -1.57 -0.12
N ASP A 66 14.19 -0.98 0.69
CA ASP A 66 14.95 -1.63 1.77
C ASP A 66 14.08 -2.08 2.96
N GLN A 67 12.90 -1.51 3.13
CA GLN A 67 11.98 -1.83 4.23
C GLN A 67 10.94 -2.89 3.85
N ARG A 68 10.66 -3.06 2.55
CA ARG A 68 9.53 -3.84 2.04
C ARG A 68 9.51 -5.28 2.55
N GLN A 69 10.62 -6.00 2.43
CA GLN A 69 10.69 -7.41 2.85
C GLN A 69 10.53 -7.56 4.36
N ARG A 70 11.13 -6.65 5.13
CA ARG A 70 11.03 -6.66 6.59
C ARG A 70 9.59 -6.42 7.03
N VAL A 71 8.96 -5.35 6.51
CA VAL A 71 7.57 -5.00 6.82
C VAL A 71 6.61 -6.09 6.36
N TRP A 72 6.84 -6.68 5.18
CA TRP A 72 6.07 -7.83 4.72
C TRP A 72 6.12 -8.98 5.73
N ARG A 73 7.31 -9.42 6.12
CA ARG A 73 7.48 -10.56 7.03
C ARG A 73 6.98 -10.30 8.44
N GLU A 74 7.22 -9.10 8.98
CA GLU A 74 6.98 -8.78 10.39
C GLU A 74 5.59 -8.20 10.65
N GLU A 75 4.99 -7.50 9.67
CA GLU A 75 3.75 -6.74 9.86
C GLU A 75 2.62 -7.24 8.96
N LEU A 76 2.85 -7.42 7.66
CA LEU A 76 1.77 -7.62 6.69
C LEU A 76 1.37 -9.09 6.53
N ALA A 77 2.32 -9.97 6.26
CA ALA A 77 2.05 -11.39 5.99
C ALA A 77 1.37 -12.11 7.17
N PRO A 78 1.78 -11.91 8.44
CA PRO A 78 1.07 -12.53 9.58
C PRO A 78 -0.35 -11.99 9.80
N ASN A 79 -0.64 -10.81 9.23
CA ASN A 79 -1.94 -10.15 9.35
C ASN A 79 -2.72 -10.16 8.04
N PHE A 80 -2.37 -11.03 7.09
CA PHE A 80 -3.03 -11.11 5.79
C PHE A 80 -4.33 -11.93 5.87
N HIS A 81 -5.32 -11.63 5.03
CA HIS A 81 -6.66 -12.22 5.09
C HIS A 81 -6.72 -13.75 4.97
N ASP A 82 -5.70 -14.36 4.39
CA ASP A 82 -5.61 -15.81 4.18
C ASP A 82 -4.88 -16.56 5.33
N GLU A 83 -4.44 -15.86 6.38
CA GLU A 83 -3.74 -16.48 7.50
C GLU A 83 -4.70 -17.36 8.33
N PRO A 84 -4.44 -18.68 8.44
CA PRO A 84 -5.32 -19.58 9.19
C PRO A 84 -5.34 -19.22 10.68
N ASN A 85 -6.55 -19.11 11.25
CA ASN A 85 -6.76 -18.71 12.65
C ASN A 85 -6.26 -17.29 12.97
N TRP A 86 -6.26 -16.39 11.98
CA TRP A 86 -5.92 -14.99 12.19
C TRP A 86 -6.69 -14.40 13.38
N LYS A 87 -5.97 -13.59 14.18
CA LYS A 87 -6.50 -12.83 15.29
C LYS A 87 -5.95 -11.41 15.23
N PRO A 88 -6.73 -10.40 15.64
CA PRO A 88 -6.22 -9.05 15.78
C PRO A 88 -4.97 -9.01 16.68
N PRO A 89 -3.94 -8.22 16.33
CA PRO A 89 -2.76 -8.08 17.16
C PRO A 89 -3.10 -7.49 18.53
N THR A 90 -2.37 -7.91 19.58
CA THR A 90 -2.67 -7.56 20.98
C THR A 90 -2.76 -6.06 21.26
N GLY A 91 -2.05 -5.23 20.48
CA GLY A 91 -2.09 -3.77 20.58
C GLY A 91 -3.12 -3.07 19.68
N ALA A 92 -3.83 -3.81 18.82
CA ALA A 92 -4.80 -3.29 17.88
C ALA A 92 -5.98 -4.26 17.70
N PRO A 93 -6.83 -4.44 18.74
CA PRO A 93 -7.90 -5.44 18.73
C PRO A 93 -9.00 -5.19 17.68
N GLY A 94 -9.06 -3.99 17.10
CA GLY A 94 -10.00 -3.64 16.02
C GLY A 94 -9.37 -3.57 14.62
N GLN A 95 -8.09 -3.93 14.47
CA GLN A 95 -7.46 -4.03 13.16
C GLN A 95 -8.05 -5.23 12.42
N LEU A 96 -8.46 -5.04 11.16
CA LEU A 96 -8.88 -6.10 10.25
C LEU A 96 -7.67 -6.71 9.52
N PRO A 97 -7.80 -7.92 8.97
CA PRO A 97 -6.73 -8.47 8.15
C PRO A 97 -6.48 -7.61 6.90
N PHE A 98 -5.25 -7.66 6.40
CA PHE A 98 -4.85 -6.97 5.18
C PHE A 98 -5.33 -7.70 3.94
N HIS A 99 -5.90 -6.94 3.02
CA HIS A 99 -6.08 -7.28 1.61
C HIS A 99 -5.05 -6.51 0.78
N ALA A 100 -4.86 -6.94 -0.47
CA ALA A 100 -3.93 -6.27 -1.38
C ALA A 100 -4.56 -6.09 -2.75
N GLU A 101 -4.36 -4.89 -3.30
CA GLU A 101 -4.83 -4.47 -4.61
C GLU A 101 -3.63 -4.10 -5.49
N LEU A 102 -3.73 -4.34 -6.80
CA LEU A 102 -2.77 -3.82 -7.77
C LEU A 102 -3.33 -2.58 -8.45
N TRP A 103 -2.51 -1.54 -8.52
CA TRP A 103 -2.84 -0.26 -9.14
C TRP A 103 -1.81 0.09 -10.21
N LYS A 104 -2.24 0.73 -11.30
CA LYS A 104 -1.35 1.10 -12.42
C LYS A 104 -1.49 2.54 -12.88
N SER A 105 -0.41 3.04 -13.47
CA SER A 105 -0.37 4.32 -14.19
C SER A 105 0.70 4.23 -15.29
N GLY A 106 0.26 3.96 -16.52
CA GLY A 106 1.18 3.62 -17.62
C GLY A 106 2.03 2.40 -17.27
N ALA A 107 3.36 2.56 -17.27
CA ALA A 107 4.30 1.49 -16.90
C ALA A 107 4.53 1.36 -15.38
N ARG A 108 3.97 2.25 -14.56
CA ARG A 108 4.15 2.24 -13.10
C ARG A 108 3.09 1.38 -12.44
N ARG A 109 3.48 0.65 -11.40
CA ARG A 109 2.58 -0.15 -10.58
C ARG A 109 2.76 0.14 -9.10
N VAL A 110 1.67 0.04 -8.36
CA VAL A 110 1.63 0.13 -6.90
C VAL A 110 0.85 -1.07 -6.38
N VAL A 111 1.43 -1.79 -5.42
CA VAL A 111 0.66 -2.67 -4.54
C VAL A 111 0.18 -1.84 -3.36
N LEU A 112 -1.13 -1.79 -3.18
CA LEU A 112 -1.75 -1.15 -2.03
C LEU A 112 -2.26 -2.23 -1.08
N LEU A 113 -1.74 -2.26 0.14
CA LEU A 113 -2.28 -3.09 1.21
C LEU A 113 -3.26 -2.29 2.05
N THR A 114 -4.44 -2.84 2.30
CA THR A 114 -5.53 -2.18 3.01
C THR A 114 -6.06 -3.08 4.11
N ASP A 115 -6.32 -2.52 5.28
CA ASP A 115 -7.02 -3.18 6.39
C ASP A 115 -8.54 -2.90 6.33
N ARG A 116 -9.08 -2.67 5.14
CA ARG A 116 -10.41 -2.07 4.97
C ARG A 116 -11.52 -3.11 4.88
N ASP A 117 -12.61 -2.76 5.55
CA ASP A 117 -14.00 -2.88 5.11
C ASP A 117 -14.31 -1.75 4.10
#